data_AF-A0A3M7QS76-F1
#
_entry.id   AF-A0A3M7QS76-F1
#
_cell.length_a   1.000
_cell.length_b   1.000
_cell.length_c   1.000
_cell.angle_alpha   90.00
_cell.angle_beta   90.00
_cell.angle_gamma   90.00
#
_symmetry.space_group_name_H-M   'P 1'
#
loop_
_entity.id
_entity.type
_entity.pdbx_description
1 polymer ?
#
loop_
_entity_poly.entity_id
_entity_poly.type
_entity_poly.pdbx_seq_one_letter_code
_entity_poly.pdbx_strand_id
1 'polypeptide(L)'
;MDANNFLSDEGEDRIGEELSDSFDKNIKSAKPFLEIEGTIFDDLLPSYEKVKNDIVKQIVQKCKWEFTSRANVYKHEKWMCMPLVSEFYKQTLTDSASDMLISLRNMLHLLKDSINQEIFNTIIKKLSSELDIFYYKDLILHTTFNEGGIHQLDYDINKYLMPILNEFAIDFNVNSFFRLTNESISLIKMKQGPAILLKGLIEKALVIEENRGIIQSSDYDLKTNVYNAKNALKELNIHHLTCEQSRKILSLRADLMN
;
A
#
# COMPACT_ATOMS: atom_id res chain seq x y z
N MET A 1 -81.13 -31.45 -65.63
CA MET A 1 -80.88 -30.04 -65.27
C MET A 1 -80.25 -30.03 -63.90
N ASP A 2 -78.94 -29.80 -63.91
CA ASP A 2 -78.08 -29.11 -62.94
C ASP A 2 -78.11 -29.47 -61.45
N ALA A 3 -76.98 -30.03 -61.00
CA ALA A 3 -76.35 -29.70 -59.72
C ALA A 3 -74.85 -30.05 -59.80
N ASN A 4 -74.06 -29.13 -60.35
CA ASN A 4 -72.61 -29.05 -60.15
C ASN A 4 -72.33 -28.09 -58.98
N ASN A 5 -71.18 -28.29 -58.33
CA ASN A 5 -70.57 -27.51 -57.26
C ASN A 5 -71.12 -27.72 -55.85
N PHE A 6 -70.33 -28.37 -55.00
CA PHE A 6 -69.86 -27.79 -53.73
C PHE A 6 -68.76 -28.70 -53.15
N LEU A 7 -67.84 -28.09 -52.39
CA LEU A 7 -66.67 -28.67 -51.70
C LEU A 7 -65.33 -28.53 -52.45
N SER A 8 -64.94 -27.28 -52.66
CA SER A 8 -63.54 -26.85 -52.65
C SER A 8 -62.97 -26.98 -51.22
N ASP A 9 -62.05 -27.92 -51.03
CA ASP A 9 -60.64 -27.69 -50.64
C ASP A 9 -60.25 -26.48 -49.76
N GLU A 10 -61.08 -26.03 -48.81
CA GLU A 10 -60.74 -24.95 -47.87
C GLU A 10 -60.40 -25.42 -46.44
N GLY A 11 -60.22 -26.74 -46.24
CA GLY A 11 -60.10 -27.35 -44.90
C GLY A 11 -58.69 -27.68 -44.43
N GLU A 12 -57.73 -27.92 -45.32
CA GLU A 12 -56.39 -28.44 -44.93
C GLU A 12 -55.33 -27.34 -44.77
N ASP A 13 -55.44 -26.20 -45.46
CA ASP A 13 -54.47 -25.09 -45.34
C ASP A 13 -54.64 -24.25 -44.06
N ARG A 14 -55.87 -24.12 -43.53
CA ARG A 14 -56.12 -23.29 -42.34
C ARG A 14 -55.53 -23.86 -41.05
N ILE A 15 -55.49 -25.17 -40.92
CA ILE A 15 -54.95 -25.83 -39.73
C ILE A 15 -53.41 -25.77 -39.74
N GLY A 16 -52.78 -25.86 -40.92
CA GLY A 16 -51.34 -25.71 -41.10
C GLY A 16 -50.84 -24.29 -40.80
N GLU A 17 -51.55 -23.26 -41.27
CA GLU A 17 -51.22 -21.86 -40.98
C GLU A 17 -51.48 -21.48 -39.52
N GLU A 18 -52.59 -21.91 -38.90
CA GLU A 18 -52.87 -21.62 -37.48
C GLU A 18 -51.90 -22.31 -36.52
N LEU A 19 -51.46 -23.54 -36.84
CA LEU A 19 -50.45 -24.24 -36.06
C LEU A 19 -49.06 -23.62 -36.24
N SER A 20 -48.70 -23.20 -37.46
CA SER A 20 -47.45 -22.49 -37.75
C SER A 20 -47.39 -21.13 -37.05
N ASP A 21 -48.47 -20.33 -37.11
CA ASP A 21 -48.56 -19.03 -36.45
C ASP A 21 -48.60 -19.15 -34.92
N SER A 22 -49.20 -20.22 -34.38
CA SER A 22 -49.18 -20.55 -32.95
C SER A 22 -47.79 -20.99 -32.48
N PHE A 23 -47.05 -21.76 -33.28
CA PHE A 23 -45.68 -22.16 -32.98
C PHE A 23 -44.72 -20.97 -33.04
N ASP A 24 -44.85 -20.11 -34.05
CA ASP A 24 -44.06 -18.88 -34.19
C ASP A 24 -44.39 -17.83 -33.13
N LYS A 25 -45.66 -17.72 -32.69
CA LYS A 25 -46.02 -16.89 -31.53
C LYS A 25 -45.48 -17.43 -30.22
N ASN A 26 -45.39 -18.76 -30.06
CA ASN A 26 -44.81 -19.36 -28.85
C ASN A 26 -43.28 -19.24 -28.83
N ILE A 27 -42.60 -19.28 -29.98
CA ILE A 27 -41.16 -19.01 -30.08
C ILE A 27 -40.86 -17.51 -29.93
N LYS A 28 -41.72 -16.61 -30.42
CA LYS A 28 -41.60 -15.15 -30.24
C LYS A 28 -42.04 -14.64 -28.86
N SER A 29 -42.86 -15.39 -28.13
CA SER A 29 -43.27 -15.08 -26.74
C SER A 29 -42.46 -15.82 -25.67
N ALA A 30 -41.73 -16.86 -26.07
CA ALA A 30 -40.58 -17.33 -25.31
C ALA A 30 -39.55 -16.20 -25.34
N LYS A 31 -39.59 -15.34 -24.31
CA LYS A 31 -38.44 -14.50 -23.94
C LYS A 31 -37.20 -15.39 -24.10
N PRO A 32 -36.19 -14.96 -24.86
CA PRO A 32 -34.99 -15.76 -24.98
C PRO A 32 -34.53 -16.02 -23.54
N PHE A 33 -34.21 -17.26 -23.23
CA PHE A 33 -33.62 -17.67 -21.94
C PHE A 33 -32.26 -16.99 -21.66
N LEU A 34 -31.90 -16.00 -22.48
CA LEU A 34 -30.70 -15.16 -22.48
C LEU A 34 -30.89 -13.85 -21.69
N GLU A 35 -32.07 -13.55 -21.14
CA GLU A 35 -32.29 -12.40 -20.23
C GLU A 35 -32.42 -12.82 -18.76
N ILE A 36 -31.68 -13.84 -18.33
CA ILE A 36 -31.29 -13.90 -16.91
C ILE A 36 -29.98 -13.13 -16.80
N GLU A 37 -30.07 -11.81 -16.65
CA GLU A 37 -28.94 -11.00 -16.21
C GLU A 37 -28.63 -11.38 -14.76
N GLY A 38 -27.80 -12.41 -14.60
CA GLY A 38 -27.24 -12.81 -13.32
C GLY A 38 -27.13 -14.32 -13.10
N THR A 39 -26.16 -14.73 -12.31
CA THR A 39 -26.03 -16.11 -11.83
C THR A 39 -26.68 -16.27 -10.47
N ILE A 40 -27.08 -17.49 -10.10
CA ILE A 40 -27.52 -17.81 -8.72
C ILE A 40 -26.45 -17.53 -7.65
N PHE A 41 -25.22 -17.24 -8.06
CA PHE A 41 -24.09 -16.96 -7.20
C PHE A 41 -23.84 -15.46 -7.03
N ASP A 42 -24.62 -14.59 -7.67
CA ASP A 42 -24.37 -13.15 -7.66
C ASP A 42 -24.46 -12.55 -6.25
N ASP A 43 -25.28 -13.13 -5.37
CA ASP A 43 -25.35 -12.76 -3.95
C ASP A 43 -24.28 -13.48 -3.08
N LEU A 44 -23.83 -14.66 -3.51
CA LEU A 44 -22.86 -15.47 -2.78
C LEU A 44 -21.42 -14.98 -2.98
N LEU A 45 -21.07 -14.54 -4.19
CA LEU A 45 -19.73 -14.08 -4.55
C LEU A 45 -19.26 -12.88 -3.70
N PRO A 46 -20.07 -11.81 -3.51
CA PRO A 46 -19.71 -10.71 -2.63
C PRO A 46 -19.54 -11.15 -1.18
N SER A 47 -20.38 -12.08 -0.71
CA SER A 47 -20.32 -12.64 0.63
C SER A 47 -19.02 -13.43 0.84
N TYR A 48 -18.64 -14.26 -0.12
CA TYR A 48 -17.38 -15.00 -0.12
C TYR A 48 -16.17 -14.05 -0.13
N GLU A 49 -16.16 -13.04 -1.00
CA GLU A 49 -15.08 -12.05 -1.06
C GLU A 49 -14.96 -11.25 0.24
N LYS A 50 -16.08 -10.94 0.90
CA LYS A 50 -16.06 -10.31 2.23
C LYS A 50 -15.37 -11.21 3.26
N VAL A 51 -15.74 -12.49 3.35
CA VAL A 51 -15.12 -13.44 4.27
C VAL A 51 -13.63 -13.62 3.97
N LYS A 52 -13.25 -13.74 2.70
CA LYS A 52 -11.85 -13.80 2.26
C LYS A 52 -11.07 -12.57 2.72
N ASN A 53 -11.61 -11.38 2.51
CA ASN A 53 -10.99 -10.13 2.93
C ASN A 53 -10.86 -10.02 4.45
N ASP A 54 -11.85 -10.49 5.20
CA ASP A 54 -11.83 -10.51 6.66
C ASP A 54 -10.75 -11.47 7.19
N ILE A 55 -10.62 -12.65 6.60
CA ILE A 55 -9.57 -13.62 6.95
C ILE A 55 -8.18 -13.04 6.64
N VAL A 56 -7.99 -12.47 5.45
CA VAL A 56 -6.73 -11.81 5.07
C VAL A 56 -6.37 -10.71 6.07
N LYS A 57 -7.35 -9.87 6.45
CA LYS A 57 -7.15 -8.81 7.44
C LYS A 57 -6.71 -9.38 8.79
N GLN A 58 -7.36 -10.43 9.27
CA GLN A 58 -7.02 -11.08 10.55
C GLN A 58 -5.61 -11.67 10.52
N ILE A 59 -5.23 -12.34 9.43
CA ILE A 59 -3.87 -12.87 9.25
C ILE A 59 -2.85 -11.74 9.30
N VAL A 60 -3.04 -10.67 8.51
CA VAL A 60 -2.14 -9.51 8.49
C VAL A 60 -1.98 -8.90 9.89
N GLN A 61 -3.07 -8.74 10.64
CA GLN A 61 -3.00 -8.19 12.01
C GLN A 61 -2.25 -9.12 12.97
N LYS A 62 -2.44 -10.44 12.86
CA LYS A 62 -1.69 -11.41 13.66
C LYS A 62 -0.19 -11.37 13.31
N CYS A 63 0.15 -11.30 12.02
CA CYS A 63 1.53 -11.18 11.55
C CYS A 63 2.18 -9.91 12.07
N LYS A 64 1.48 -8.78 11.94
CA LYS A 64 1.91 -7.49 12.47
C LYS A 64 2.17 -7.56 13.97
N TRP A 65 1.22 -8.10 14.74
CA TRP A 65 1.33 -8.18 16.19
C TRP A 65 2.54 -9.01 16.64
N GLU A 66 2.77 -10.18 16.03
CA GLU A 66 3.92 -11.02 16.33
C GLU A 66 5.24 -10.30 16.00
N PHE A 67 5.29 -9.61 14.86
CA PHE A 67 6.46 -8.80 14.48
C PHE A 67 6.71 -7.66 15.48
N THR A 68 5.69 -6.84 15.77
CA THR A 68 5.85 -5.65 16.61
C THR A 68 6.10 -5.99 18.07
N SER A 69 5.58 -7.12 18.57
CA SER A 69 5.87 -7.62 19.91
C SER A 69 7.37 -7.88 20.08
N ARG A 70 8.02 -8.50 19.08
CA ARG A 70 9.47 -8.77 19.10
C ARG A 70 10.30 -7.53 18.80
N ALA A 71 9.83 -6.69 17.89
CA ALA A 71 10.47 -5.42 17.54
C ALA A 71 10.46 -4.40 18.69
N ASN A 72 9.77 -4.68 19.80
CA ASN A 72 9.78 -3.79 20.96
C ASN A 72 11.19 -3.59 21.54
N VAL A 73 12.05 -4.61 21.55
CA VAL A 73 13.44 -4.44 22.01
C VAL A 73 14.21 -3.57 21.02
N TYR A 74 14.08 -3.85 19.73
CA TYR A 74 14.72 -3.11 18.64
C TYR A 74 14.40 -1.61 18.64
N LYS A 75 13.16 -1.24 18.96
CA LYS A 75 12.76 0.17 19.11
C LYS A 75 13.53 0.92 20.20
N HIS A 76 13.94 0.22 21.26
CA HIS A 76 14.61 0.82 22.42
C HIS A 76 16.14 0.68 22.36
N GLU A 77 16.67 0.35 21.19
CA GLU A 77 18.11 0.41 20.96
C GLU A 77 18.67 1.81 21.23
N LYS A 78 19.95 1.87 21.57
CA LYS A 78 20.64 3.13 21.85
C LYS A 78 21.06 3.81 20.55
N TRP A 79 20.10 4.14 19.68
CA TRP A 79 20.30 4.72 18.35
C TRP A 79 21.18 5.98 18.34
N MET A 80 21.11 6.80 19.40
CA MET A 80 21.93 8.00 19.55
C MET A 80 23.39 7.72 19.96
N CYS A 81 23.66 6.53 20.50
CA CYS A 81 24.97 6.11 20.99
C CYS A 81 25.61 5.04 20.08
N MET A 82 25.03 4.78 18.90
CA MET A 82 25.58 3.78 18.01
C MET A 82 26.93 4.25 17.44
N PRO A 83 27.94 3.38 17.41
CA PRO A 83 29.25 3.68 16.82
C PRO A 83 29.17 4.00 15.33
N LEU A 84 30.16 4.76 14.84
CA LEU A 84 30.24 5.14 13.43
C LEU A 84 30.62 3.93 12.56
N VAL A 85 30.16 3.89 11.31
CA VAL A 85 30.48 2.80 10.37
C VAL A 85 31.99 2.65 10.16
N SER A 86 32.74 3.76 10.19
CA SER A 86 34.20 3.78 10.07
C SER A 86 34.93 3.07 11.22
N GLU A 87 34.26 2.86 12.35
CA GLU A 87 34.81 2.17 13.52
C GLU A 87 34.70 0.64 13.38
N PHE A 88 34.02 0.14 12.34
CA PHE A 88 33.86 -1.28 12.07
C PHE A 88 34.64 -1.76 10.84
N TYR A 89 35.21 -2.95 10.95
CA TYR A 89 35.72 -3.69 9.80
C TYR A 89 34.59 -4.17 8.86
N LYS A 90 33.41 -4.47 9.44
CA LYS A 90 32.20 -4.89 8.72
C LYS A 90 30.95 -4.58 9.55
N GLN A 91 29.99 -3.86 8.97
CA GLN A 91 28.69 -3.64 9.58
C GLN A 91 27.89 -4.95 9.65
N THR A 92 27.22 -5.20 10.78
CA THR A 92 26.40 -6.40 11.03
C THR A 92 24.98 -6.02 11.38
N LEU A 93 24.04 -6.96 11.28
CA LEU A 93 22.67 -6.78 11.73
C LEU A 93 22.65 -6.46 13.24
N THR A 94 21.80 -5.53 13.67
CA THR A 94 21.58 -5.28 15.10
C THR A 94 21.06 -6.55 15.77
N ASP A 95 21.63 -6.92 16.93
CA ASP A 95 21.28 -8.19 17.60
C ASP A 95 19.77 -8.30 17.92
N SER A 96 19.15 -7.21 18.38
CA SER A 96 17.70 -7.16 18.64
C SER A 96 16.84 -7.20 17.36
N ALA A 97 17.39 -6.85 16.21
CA ALA A 97 16.70 -7.00 14.93
C ALA A 97 16.65 -8.47 14.49
N SER A 98 17.64 -9.28 14.89
CA SER A 98 17.73 -10.69 14.50
C SER A 98 16.48 -11.49 14.87
N ASP A 99 16.02 -11.41 16.13
CA ASP A 99 14.86 -12.17 16.60
C ASP A 99 13.57 -11.79 15.85
N MET A 100 13.32 -10.50 15.65
CA MET A 100 12.12 -10.05 14.92
C MET A 100 12.14 -10.46 13.44
N LEU A 101 13.31 -10.42 12.79
CA LEU A 101 13.44 -10.75 11.37
C LEU A 101 13.42 -12.27 11.12
N ILE A 102 14.01 -13.06 12.00
CA ILE A 102 13.90 -14.54 11.95
C ILE A 102 12.44 -14.96 12.15
N SER A 103 11.76 -14.39 13.14
CA SER A 103 10.34 -14.66 13.37
C SER A 103 9.47 -14.32 12.15
N LEU A 104 9.69 -13.14 11.56
CA LEU A 104 9.02 -12.74 10.32
C LEU A 104 9.24 -13.75 9.21
N ARG A 105 10.49 -14.12 8.93
CA ARG A 105 10.83 -15.09 7.87
C ARG A 105 10.11 -16.42 8.09
N ASN A 106 10.17 -16.98 9.31
CA ASN A 106 9.53 -18.25 9.64
C ASN A 106 8.01 -18.20 9.41
N MET A 107 7.38 -17.11 9.85
CA MET A 107 5.95 -16.89 9.64
C MET A 107 5.59 -16.80 8.15
N LEU A 108 6.42 -16.12 7.34
CA LEU A 108 6.19 -16.02 5.90
C LEU A 108 6.34 -17.36 5.19
N HIS A 109 7.29 -18.20 5.58
CA HIS A 109 7.36 -19.58 5.08
C HIS A 109 6.10 -20.38 5.42
N LEU A 110 5.67 -20.36 6.69
CA LEU A 110 4.46 -21.07 7.11
C LEU A 110 3.23 -20.62 6.33
N LEU A 111 3.07 -19.31 6.09
CA LEU A 111 1.97 -18.79 5.30
C LEU A 111 2.06 -19.22 3.84
N LYS A 112 3.24 -19.14 3.22
CA LYS A 112 3.45 -19.53 1.82
C LYS A 112 3.06 -20.99 1.58
N ASP A 113 3.35 -21.87 2.53
CA ASP A 113 3.05 -23.30 2.42
C ASP A 113 1.56 -23.62 2.71
N SER A 114 0.83 -22.70 3.36
CA SER A 114 -0.53 -22.94 3.86
C SER A 114 -1.65 -22.35 2.98
N ILE A 115 -1.34 -21.40 2.09
CA ILE A 115 -2.34 -20.69 1.29
C ILE A 115 -1.91 -20.54 -0.16
N ASN A 116 -2.85 -20.28 -1.07
CA ASN A 116 -2.51 -20.06 -2.47
C ASN A 116 -1.71 -18.75 -2.68
N GLN A 117 -0.97 -18.70 -3.78
CA GLN A 117 -0.04 -17.60 -4.10
C GLN A 117 -0.73 -16.23 -4.19
N GLU A 118 -1.96 -16.14 -4.69
CA GLU A 118 -2.68 -14.87 -4.86
C GLU A 118 -3.04 -14.24 -3.50
N ILE A 119 -3.58 -15.05 -2.59
CA ILE A 119 -3.90 -14.64 -1.23
C ILE A 119 -2.60 -14.30 -0.48
N PHE A 120 -1.56 -15.12 -0.64
CA PHE A 120 -0.25 -14.86 -0.05
C PHE A 120 0.33 -13.52 -0.51
N ASN A 121 0.37 -13.26 -1.81
CA ASN A 121 0.81 -11.99 -2.37
C ASN A 121 0.02 -10.81 -1.78
N THR A 122 -1.30 -10.96 -1.61
CA THR A 122 -2.14 -9.94 -0.98
C THR A 122 -1.76 -9.68 0.48
N ILE A 123 -1.48 -10.74 1.24
CA ILE A 123 -1.01 -10.64 2.63
C ILE A 123 0.34 -9.93 2.69
N ILE A 124 1.32 -10.31 1.87
CA ILE A 124 2.64 -9.67 1.86
C ILE A 124 2.54 -8.17 1.54
N LYS A 125 1.73 -7.78 0.55
CA LYS A 125 1.51 -6.36 0.20
C LYS A 125 0.94 -5.58 1.39
N LYS A 126 -0.13 -6.09 2.02
CA LYS A 126 -0.77 -5.45 3.18
C LYS A 126 0.17 -5.41 4.39
N LEU A 127 0.86 -6.51 4.67
CA LEU A 127 1.84 -6.59 5.76
C LEU A 127 2.98 -5.59 5.55
N SER A 128 3.52 -5.50 4.33
CA SER A 128 4.58 -4.53 4.00
C SER A 128 4.16 -3.08 4.28
N SER A 129 2.92 -2.71 3.94
CA SER A 129 2.38 -1.39 4.30
C SER A 129 2.21 -1.19 5.80
N GLU A 130 1.80 -2.21 6.55
CA GLU A 130 1.73 -2.13 8.02
C GLU A 130 3.11 -2.00 8.66
N LEU A 131 4.12 -2.68 8.10
CA LEU A 131 5.50 -2.56 8.54
C LEU A 131 6.09 -1.18 8.23
N ASP A 132 5.79 -0.60 7.06
CA ASP A 132 6.17 0.79 6.75
C ASP A 132 5.64 1.77 7.80
N ILE A 133 4.36 1.60 8.19
CA ILE A 133 3.75 2.42 9.23
C ILE A 133 4.45 2.22 10.58
N PHE A 134 4.78 0.97 10.94
CA PHE A 134 5.51 0.68 12.18
C PHE A 134 6.88 1.37 12.22
N TYR A 135 7.73 1.15 11.21
CA TYR A 135 9.05 1.76 11.18
C TYR A 135 8.98 3.28 11.19
N TYR A 136 8.07 3.85 10.39
CA TYR A 136 7.87 5.29 10.36
C TYR A 136 7.35 5.84 11.69
N LYS A 137 6.18 5.38 12.15
CA LYS A 137 5.48 5.98 13.29
C LYS A 137 6.05 5.55 14.62
N ASP A 138 6.34 4.27 14.80
CA ASP A 138 6.65 3.69 16.11
C ASP A 138 8.14 3.66 16.43
N LEU A 139 9.01 3.81 15.41
CA LEU A 139 10.46 3.84 15.57
C LEU A 139 11.04 5.19 15.18
N ILE A 140 10.97 5.59 13.90
CA ILE A 140 11.65 6.78 13.40
C ILE A 140 11.16 8.03 14.13
N LEU A 141 9.84 8.30 14.13
CA LEU A 141 9.30 9.54 14.72
C LEU A 141 9.51 9.72 16.24
N HIS A 142 9.97 8.69 16.95
CA HIS A 142 10.21 8.69 18.39
C HIS A 142 11.68 8.52 18.77
N THR A 143 12.58 8.49 17.79
CA THR A 143 14.00 8.17 18.01
C THR A 143 14.88 9.32 17.56
N THR A 144 15.83 9.70 18.41
CA THR A 144 16.94 10.57 18.04
C THR A 144 18.10 9.73 17.55
N PHE A 145 18.69 10.09 16.42
CA PHE A 145 19.78 9.36 15.82
C PHE A 145 21.05 10.19 15.75
N ASN A 146 22.19 9.55 15.99
CA ASN A 146 23.48 10.01 15.50
C ASN A 146 23.74 9.41 14.10
N GLU A 147 24.87 9.76 13.47
CA GLU A 147 25.24 9.23 12.15
C GLU A 147 25.35 7.70 12.13
N GLY A 148 25.93 7.09 13.17
CA GLY A 148 26.03 5.64 13.33
C GLY A 148 24.67 4.96 13.34
N GLY A 149 23.73 5.48 14.13
CA GLY A 149 22.38 4.94 14.25
C GLY A 149 21.56 5.06 12.98
N ILE A 150 21.72 6.15 12.23
CA ILE A 150 21.11 6.31 10.90
C ILE A 150 21.60 5.20 9.96
N HIS A 151 22.91 4.99 9.92
CA HIS A 151 23.50 3.96 9.07
C HIS A 151 23.14 2.55 9.51
N GLN A 152 22.99 2.30 10.80
CA GLN A 152 22.55 1.01 11.30
C GLN A 152 21.09 0.72 10.95
N LEU A 153 20.20 1.69 11.12
CA LEU A 153 18.79 1.55 10.73
C LEU A 153 18.65 1.28 9.22
N ASP A 154 19.38 2.04 8.40
CA ASP A 154 19.42 1.86 6.95
C ASP A 154 19.93 0.46 6.57
N TYR A 155 20.97 -0.02 7.27
CA TYR A 155 21.54 -1.34 7.04
C TYR A 155 20.56 -2.46 7.41
N ASP A 156 19.97 -2.42 8.60
CA ASP A 156 19.02 -3.44 9.07
C ASP A 156 17.81 -3.55 8.13
N ILE A 157 17.29 -2.42 7.65
CA ILE A 157 16.14 -2.40 6.74
C ILE A 157 16.56 -2.85 5.33
N ASN A 158 17.53 -2.18 4.71
CA ASN A 158 17.82 -2.38 3.29
C ASN A 158 18.68 -3.62 3.01
N LYS A 159 19.45 -4.12 3.97
CA LYS A 159 20.28 -5.33 3.81
C LYS A 159 19.66 -6.59 4.38
N TYR A 160 18.62 -6.49 5.23
CA TYR A 160 17.98 -7.67 5.83
C TYR A 160 16.47 -7.70 5.63
N LEU A 161 15.72 -6.71 6.13
CA LEU A 161 14.26 -6.72 5.99
C LEU A 161 13.81 -6.79 4.53
N MET A 162 14.36 -5.91 3.68
CA MET A 162 13.96 -5.84 2.27
C MET A 162 14.30 -7.14 1.52
N PRO A 163 15.50 -7.73 1.65
CA PRO A 163 15.77 -9.06 1.08
C PRO A 163 14.84 -10.16 1.58
N ILE A 164 14.51 -10.19 2.88
CA ILE A 164 13.56 -11.16 3.43
C ILE A 164 12.22 -11.03 2.71
N LEU A 165 11.66 -9.83 2.61
CA LEU A 165 10.35 -9.65 1.97
C LEU A 165 10.39 -9.91 0.46
N ASN A 166 11.46 -9.50 -0.23
CA ASN A 166 11.63 -9.74 -1.67
C ASN A 166 11.78 -11.23 -2.02
N GLU A 167 12.30 -12.06 -1.11
CA GLU A 167 12.32 -13.52 -1.28
C GLU A 167 10.90 -14.11 -1.47
N PHE A 168 9.90 -13.48 -0.85
CA PHE A 168 8.51 -13.90 -0.92
C PHE A 168 7.68 -13.15 -1.97
N ALA A 169 8.15 -11.98 -2.43
CA ALA A 169 7.45 -11.09 -3.36
C ALA A 169 7.95 -11.23 -4.81
N ILE A 170 7.71 -12.39 -5.42
CA ILE A 170 8.22 -12.71 -6.77
C ILE A 170 7.65 -11.75 -7.84
N ASP A 171 6.39 -11.36 -7.69
CA ASP A 171 5.64 -10.64 -8.74
C ASP A 171 5.59 -9.11 -8.55
N PHE A 172 6.19 -8.58 -7.49
CA PHE A 172 6.10 -7.15 -7.18
C PHE A 172 7.26 -6.63 -6.35
N ASN A 173 7.55 -5.33 -6.49
CA ASN A 173 8.61 -4.68 -5.73
C ASN A 173 8.13 -4.25 -4.34
N VAL A 174 8.66 -4.88 -3.29
CA VAL A 174 8.32 -4.56 -1.89
C VAL A 174 8.66 -3.13 -1.50
N ASN A 175 9.70 -2.55 -2.09
CA ASN A 175 10.12 -1.17 -1.79
C ASN A 175 9.00 -0.15 -2.04
N SER A 176 8.07 -0.45 -2.96
CA SER A 176 6.91 0.42 -3.26
C SER A 176 5.90 0.53 -2.11
N PHE A 177 5.97 -0.37 -1.11
CA PHE A 177 5.12 -0.35 0.08
C PHE A 177 5.77 0.34 1.28
N PHE A 178 7.10 0.57 1.24
CA PHE A 178 7.89 1.22 2.30
C PHE A 178 8.16 2.70 2.04
N ARG A 179 7.10 3.44 1.71
CA ARG A 179 7.26 4.81 1.19
C ARG A 179 7.68 5.78 2.28
N LEU A 180 7.04 5.71 3.44
CA LEU A 180 7.32 6.62 4.54
C LEU A 180 8.69 6.33 5.16
N THR A 181 9.01 5.05 5.33
CA THR A 181 10.29 4.60 5.89
C THR A 181 11.45 4.97 4.98
N ASN A 182 11.36 4.68 3.68
CA ASN A 182 12.44 4.96 2.74
C ASN A 182 12.67 6.48 2.58
N GLU A 183 11.60 7.28 2.49
CA GLU A 183 11.73 8.74 2.43
C GLU A 183 12.30 9.31 3.74
N SER A 184 11.91 8.76 4.89
CA SER A 184 12.43 9.18 6.19
C SER A 184 13.92 8.87 6.34
N ILE A 185 14.35 7.66 5.97
CA ILE A 185 15.77 7.26 5.98
C ILE A 185 16.58 8.14 5.02
N SER A 186 16.03 8.45 3.84
CA SER A 186 16.67 9.34 2.87
C SER A 186 16.88 10.74 3.44
N LEU A 187 15.90 11.29 4.17
CA LEU A 187 16.02 12.58 4.85
C LEU A 187 17.08 12.59 5.96
N ILE A 188 17.05 11.60 6.87
CA ILE A 188 17.98 11.58 8.00
C ILE A 188 19.42 11.31 7.55
N LYS A 189 19.61 10.50 6.50
CA LYS A 189 20.93 10.14 5.94
C LYS A 189 21.56 11.25 5.09
N MET A 190 20.82 12.30 4.75
CA MET A 190 21.32 13.41 3.95
C MET A 190 22.56 14.06 4.59
N LYS A 191 23.49 14.59 3.78
CA LYS A 191 24.63 15.35 4.30
C LYS A 191 24.16 16.57 5.11
N GLN A 192 24.91 16.93 6.15
CA GLN A 192 24.54 18.00 7.08
C GLN A 192 24.20 19.33 6.38
N GLY A 193 25.04 19.80 5.45
CA GLY A 193 24.82 21.07 4.74
C GLY A 193 23.47 21.15 4.02
N PRO A 194 23.18 20.24 3.05
CA PRO A 194 21.87 20.17 2.41
C PRO A 194 20.70 20.01 3.39
N ALA A 195 20.90 19.28 4.49
CA ALA A 195 19.88 19.10 5.51
C ALA A 195 19.52 20.39 6.26
N ILE A 196 20.51 21.21 6.62
CA ILE A 196 20.30 22.53 7.22
C ILE A 196 19.53 23.44 6.26
N LEU A 197 19.93 23.47 4.99
CA LEU A 197 19.26 24.30 3.97
C LEU A 197 17.81 23.87 3.76
N LEU A 198 17.56 22.56 3.65
CA LEU A 198 16.21 22.03 3.51
C LEU A 198 15.35 22.32 4.74
N LYS A 199 15.89 22.11 5.95
CA LYS A 199 15.20 22.41 7.21
C LYS A 199 14.79 23.90 7.26
N GLY A 200 15.72 24.81 6.97
CA GLY A 200 15.42 26.25 6.96
C GLY A 200 14.43 26.68 5.88
N LEU A 201 14.47 26.05 4.69
CA LEU A 201 13.48 26.29 3.64
C LEU A 201 12.08 25.82 4.07
N ILE A 202 11.99 24.63 4.68
CA ILE A 202 10.75 24.07 5.18
C ILE A 202 10.18 24.91 6.33
N GLU A 203 11.02 25.35 7.26
CA GLU A 203 10.59 26.20 8.39
C GLU A 203 10.00 27.52 7.90
N LYS A 204 10.66 28.18 6.94
CA LYS A 204 10.11 29.38 6.28
C LYS A 204 8.76 29.08 5.64
N ALA A 205 8.64 27.96 4.90
CA ALA A 205 7.38 27.58 4.29
C ALA A 205 6.27 27.35 5.32
N LEU A 206 6.55 26.65 6.43
CA LEU A 206 5.57 26.35 7.47
C LEU A 206 5.09 27.61 8.21
N VAL A 207 5.99 28.53 8.57
CA VAL A 207 5.63 29.82 9.17
C VAL A 207 4.67 30.61 8.26
N ILE A 208 4.88 30.52 6.95
CA ILE A 208 3.99 31.16 5.97
C ILE A 208 2.63 30.45 5.94
N GLU A 209 2.60 29.11 5.94
CA GLU A 209 1.35 28.34 5.93
C GLU A 209 0.50 28.58 7.20
N GLU A 210 1.12 28.69 8.37
CA GLU A 210 0.45 28.98 9.66
C GLU A 210 -0.17 30.39 9.69
N ASN A 211 0.47 31.37 9.07
CA ASN A 211 0.03 32.77 9.05
C ASN A 211 -0.89 33.13 7.85
N ARG A 212 -1.33 32.15 7.06
CA ARG A 212 -2.21 32.35 5.87
C ARG A 212 -3.53 33.06 6.18
N GLY A 213 -3.99 33.07 7.43
CA GLY A 213 -5.20 33.78 7.87
C GLY A 213 -4.99 35.27 8.19
N ILE A 214 -3.74 35.72 8.34
CA ILE A 214 -3.38 37.09 8.74
C ILE A 214 -2.74 37.85 7.57
N ILE A 215 -1.98 37.14 6.73
CA ILE A 215 -1.25 37.73 5.63
C ILE A 215 -2.17 37.86 4.41
N GLN A 216 -2.47 39.09 4.00
CA GLN A 216 -3.22 39.37 2.78
C GLN A 216 -2.49 38.76 1.57
N SER A 217 -3.28 38.12 0.70
CA SER A 217 -2.90 37.18 -0.36
C SER A 217 -2.06 37.76 -1.53
N SER A 218 -1.32 38.85 -1.34
CA SER A 218 -0.61 39.59 -2.39
C SER A 218 0.89 39.32 -2.51
N ASP A 219 1.55 38.68 -1.54
CA ASP A 219 2.99 38.44 -1.65
C ASP A 219 3.31 37.19 -2.50
N TYR A 220 3.72 37.45 -3.74
CA TYR A 220 4.29 36.47 -4.67
C TYR A 220 5.43 35.65 -4.03
N ASP A 221 6.23 36.27 -3.17
CA ASP A 221 7.36 35.65 -2.48
C ASP A 221 6.91 34.58 -1.46
N LEU A 222 5.74 34.72 -0.85
CA LEU A 222 5.22 33.76 0.14
C LEU A 222 4.78 32.45 -0.51
N LYS A 223 4.05 32.53 -1.63
CA LYS A 223 3.65 31.35 -2.40
C LYS A 223 4.87 30.65 -3.01
N THR A 224 5.87 31.42 -3.42
CA THR A 224 7.14 30.93 -3.96
C THR A 224 7.90 30.09 -2.94
N ASN A 225 8.00 30.52 -1.67
CA ASN A 225 8.69 29.74 -0.64
C ASN A 225 8.03 28.39 -0.33
N VAL A 226 6.70 28.35 -0.22
CA VAL A 226 5.98 27.07 -0.01
C VAL A 226 6.13 26.14 -1.21
N TYR A 227 6.04 26.70 -2.42
CA TYR A 227 6.26 25.95 -3.65
C TYR A 227 7.68 25.39 -3.74
N ASN A 228 8.69 26.21 -3.41
CA ASN A 228 10.10 25.82 -3.40
C ASN A 228 10.37 24.70 -2.38
N ALA A 229 9.80 24.77 -1.18
CA ALA A 229 9.96 23.71 -0.19
C ALA A 229 9.38 22.37 -0.68
N LYS A 230 8.18 22.39 -1.27
CA LYS A 230 7.55 21.18 -1.84
C LYS A 230 8.31 20.64 -3.04
N ASN A 231 8.87 21.52 -3.88
CA ASN A 231 9.70 21.10 -5.01
C ASN A 231 11.05 20.53 -4.57
N ALA A 232 11.71 21.14 -3.58
CA ALA A 232 12.96 20.61 -3.02
C ALA A 232 12.77 19.20 -2.47
N LEU A 233 11.65 18.91 -1.80
CA LEU A 233 11.31 17.56 -1.37
C LEU A 233 11.14 16.61 -2.57
N LYS A 234 10.44 17.02 -3.62
CA LYS A 234 10.27 16.21 -4.84
C LYS A 234 11.59 15.93 -5.56
N GLU A 235 12.50 16.90 -5.63
CA GLU A 235 13.84 16.73 -6.21
C GLU A 235 14.67 15.70 -5.43
N LEU A 236 14.40 15.54 -4.15
CA LEU A 236 14.99 14.51 -3.28
C LEU A 236 14.21 13.18 -3.29
N ASN A 237 13.26 12.99 -4.22
CA ASN A 237 12.37 11.84 -4.31
C ASN A 237 11.49 11.62 -3.07
N ILE A 238 11.13 12.70 -2.37
CA ILE A 238 10.23 12.70 -1.23
C ILE A 238 8.86 13.16 -1.71
N HIS A 239 7.94 12.20 -1.85
CA HIS A 239 6.61 12.42 -2.45
C HIS A 239 5.47 12.20 -1.45
N HIS A 240 5.70 11.45 -0.37
CA HIS A 240 4.67 11.03 0.57
C HIS A 240 4.73 11.81 1.89
N LEU A 241 5.91 12.27 2.30
CA LEU A 241 6.06 13.11 3.48
C LEU A 241 5.65 14.56 3.21
N THR A 242 4.85 15.11 4.12
CA THR A 242 4.51 16.54 4.18
C THR A 242 5.70 17.37 4.67
N CYS A 243 5.66 18.69 4.44
CA CYS A 243 6.67 19.60 4.97
C CYS A 243 6.81 19.52 6.49
N GLU A 244 5.70 19.39 7.22
CA GLU A 244 5.70 19.24 8.67
C GLU A 244 6.38 17.93 9.11
N GLN A 245 6.04 16.81 8.46
CA GLN A 245 6.66 15.52 8.74
C GLN A 245 8.16 15.54 8.42
N SER A 246 8.55 16.10 7.28
CA SER A 246 9.95 16.24 6.87
C SER A 246 10.75 17.11 7.85
N ARG A 247 10.18 18.23 8.33
CA ARG A 247 10.80 19.04 9.41
C ARG A 247 11.01 18.20 10.66
N LYS A 248 9.98 17.48 11.10
CA LYS A 248 10.05 16.63 12.29
C LYS A 248 11.16 15.59 12.13
N ILE A 249 11.21 14.89 11.00
CA ILE A 249 12.24 13.88 10.71
C ILE A 249 13.65 14.48 10.73
N LEU A 250 13.86 15.63 10.08
CA LEU A 250 15.15 16.32 10.10
C LEU A 250 15.58 16.72 11.52
N SER A 251 14.63 17.08 12.38
CA SER A 251 14.92 17.41 13.78
C SER A 251 15.29 16.21 14.67
N LEU A 252 15.09 14.98 14.19
CA LEU A 252 15.51 13.76 14.90
C LEU A 252 17.02 13.51 14.83
N ARG A 253 17.72 14.25 13.97
CA ARG A 253 19.16 14.17 13.82
C ARG A 253 19.86 14.93 14.93
N ALA A 254 20.69 14.24 15.70
CA ALA A 254 21.45 14.85 16.80
C ALA A 254 22.33 16.03 16.35
N ASP A 255 22.88 15.97 15.12
CA ASP A 255 23.73 17.04 14.56
C ASP A 255 22.96 18.29 14.11
N LEU A 256 21.62 18.21 14.03
CA LEU A 256 20.73 19.32 13.67
C LEU A 256 19.85 19.78 14.85
N MET A 257 20.09 19.25 16.04
CA MET A 257 19.48 19.70 17.30
C MET A 257 20.18 20.97 17.77
N ASN A 258 19.81 22.09 17.15
CA ASN A 258 20.09 23.45 17.61
C ASN A 258 18.84 24.29 17.34
#